data_AF-A0A9D8TWH8-F1
#
_entry.id   AF-A0A9D8TWH8-F1
#
_cell.length_a   1.000
_cell.length_b   1.000
_cell.length_c   1.000
_cell.angle_alpha   90.00
_cell.angle_beta   90.00
_cell.angle_gamma   90.00
#
_symmetry.space_group_name_H-M   'P 1'
#
loop_
_entity.id
_entity.type
_entity.pdbx_description
1 polymer ?
#
loop_
_entity_poly.entity_id
_entity_poly.type
_entity_poly.pdbx_seq_one_letter_code
_entity_poly.pdbx_strand_id
1 'polypeptide(L)'
;MKIKAILATVGIVSVAIGGTVVGSSAEETVPIKLHIAKFEEDNLLIWPEKFESWVFLGTTMGMTYFDEAPNPEDPGLMSSVYIAPEAYEHFEKYGEFADGTVFVKSVKETLTEGGGFFMGDELGIEVHIKDSKRFPKNGYNFYFFPAGQKTAEAMPEDNICVSCHEENAAFDNVFTQFYPPIRKKLEQKHSGSE
;
A
#
# COMPACT_ATOMS: atom_id res chain seq x y z
N MET A 1 -52.00 47.86 51.66
CA MET A 1 -53.15 48.35 50.84
C MET A 1 -53.40 47.32 49.74
N LYS A 2 -54.68 46.98 49.52
CA LYS A 2 -55.24 45.85 48.74
C LYS A 2 -54.75 45.87 47.26
N ILE A 3 -54.73 44.81 46.43
CA ILE A 3 -55.81 43.90 45.98
C ILE A 3 -55.19 42.65 45.25
N LYS A 4 -55.92 41.51 45.32
CA LYS A 4 -55.72 40.20 44.68
C LYS A 4 -55.99 40.14 43.16
N ALA A 5 -55.35 39.19 42.45
CA ALA A 5 -55.93 38.28 41.42
C ALA A 5 -54.81 37.31 40.97
N ILE A 6 -54.81 35.98 41.15
CA ILE A 6 -55.68 34.86 40.70
C ILE A 6 -55.64 34.58 39.18
N LEU A 7 -54.97 33.45 38.88
CA LEU A 7 -55.06 32.48 37.78
C LEU A 7 -55.00 32.94 36.30
N ALA A 8 -54.07 32.31 35.56
CA ALA A 8 -54.42 31.35 34.49
C ALA A 8 -53.20 30.51 34.10
N THR A 9 -53.32 29.20 34.26
CA THR A 9 -52.43 28.16 33.74
C THR A 9 -52.60 28.05 32.22
N VAL A 10 -51.50 28.15 31.47
CA VAL A 10 -51.43 27.71 30.07
C VAL A 10 -50.45 26.54 30.03
N GLY A 11 -50.99 25.35 29.77
CA GLY A 11 -50.20 24.15 29.56
C GLY A 11 -49.43 24.25 28.23
N ILE A 12 -48.12 24.17 28.31
CA ILE A 12 -47.27 23.96 27.14
C ILE A 12 -47.17 22.45 26.93
N VAL A 13 -47.83 21.97 25.87
CA VAL A 13 -47.62 20.62 25.35
C VAL A 13 -46.30 20.64 24.59
N SER A 14 -45.24 20.12 25.21
CA SER A 14 -43.97 19.87 24.53
C SER A 14 -44.10 18.61 23.68
N VAL A 15 -44.23 18.78 22.37
CA VAL A 15 -44.09 17.69 21.41
C VAL A 15 -42.59 17.38 21.28
N ALA A 16 -42.15 16.30 21.90
CA ALA A 16 -40.81 15.76 21.67
C ALA A 16 -40.81 15.06 20.29
N ILE A 17 -40.24 15.73 19.28
CA ILE A 17 -39.90 15.09 18.01
C ILE A 17 -38.71 14.17 18.32
N GLY A 18 -39.00 12.88 18.47
CA GLY A 18 -37.97 11.85 18.60
C GLY A 18 -37.20 11.73 17.29
N GLY A 19 -36.06 12.41 17.20
CA GLY A 19 -35.07 12.16 16.16
C GLY A 19 -34.40 10.82 16.44
N THR A 20 -34.68 9.82 15.60
CA THR A 20 -33.90 8.59 15.58
C THR A 20 -32.50 8.94 15.11
N VAL A 21 -31.54 8.92 16.05
CA VAL A 21 -30.12 8.94 15.72
C VAL A 21 -29.83 7.60 15.06
N VAL A 22 -29.74 7.57 13.73
CA VAL A 22 -29.21 6.41 13.02
C VAL A 22 -27.73 6.38 13.36
N GLY A 23 -27.36 5.57 14.35
CA GLY A 23 -25.96 5.30 14.64
C GLY A 23 -25.34 4.67 13.41
N SER A 24 -24.41 5.39 12.77
CA SER A 24 -23.52 4.79 11.79
C SER A 24 -22.69 3.77 12.56
N SER A 25 -23.03 2.49 12.41
CA SER A 25 -22.20 1.41 12.92
C SER A 25 -20.93 1.42 12.09
N ALA A 26 -19.86 2.01 12.60
CA ALA A 26 -18.53 1.74 12.10
C ALA A 26 -18.34 0.23 12.20
N GLU A 27 -18.29 -0.44 11.04
CA GLU A 27 -18.00 -1.86 10.96
C GLU A 27 -16.60 -2.04 11.55
N GLU A 28 -16.51 -2.72 12.70
CA GLU A 28 -15.25 -2.99 13.38
C GLU A 28 -14.41 -3.88 12.45
N THR A 29 -13.43 -3.30 11.78
CA THR A 29 -12.55 -4.02 10.87
C THR A 29 -11.67 -4.95 11.68
N VAL A 30 -12.03 -6.24 11.72
CA VAL A 30 -11.10 -7.27 12.18
C VAL A 30 -9.87 -7.17 11.26
N PRO A 31 -8.65 -6.96 11.79
CA PRO A 31 -7.47 -6.86 10.95
C PRO A 31 -7.28 -8.18 10.20
N ILE A 32 -7.52 -8.15 8.89
CA ILE A 32 -7.32 -9.29 8.01
C ILE A 32 -5.81 -9.42 7.77
N LYS A 33 -5.23 -10.57 8.11
CA LYS A 33 -3.90 -10.96 7.61
C LYS A 33 -4.08 -11.79 6.35
N LEU A 34 -3.51 -11.30 5.24
CA LEU A 34 -3.46 -12.02 3.98
C LEU A 34 -2.36 -13.09 4.02
N HIS A 35 -2.59 -14.19 3.32
CA HIS A 35 -1.68 -15.33 3.24
C HIS A 35 -1.15 -15.51 1.80
N ILE A 36 -0.61 -14.42 1.24
CA ILE A 36 -0.12 -14.39 -0.15
C ILE A 36 1.29 -14.99 -0.24
N ALA A 37 2.21 -14.50 0.60
CA ALA A 37 3.59 -14.97 0.63
C ALA A 37 3.69 -16.39 1.19
N LYS A 38 4.48 -17.24 0.51
CA LYS A 38 4.75 -18.62 0.91
C LYS A 38 6.18 -18.74 1.39
N PHE A 39 6.39 -19.47 2.48
CA PHE A 39 7.69 -19.64 3.10
C PHE A 39 8.03 -21.13 3.25
N GLU A 40 9.31 -21.47 3.12
CA GLU A 40 9.83 -22.78 3.54
C GLU A 40 10.06 -22.82 5.07
N GLU A 41 10.45 -23.98 5.61
CA GLU A 41 10.60 -24.22 7.07
C GLU A 41 11.58 -23.24 7.74
N ASP A 42 12.59 -22.76 7.02
CA ASP A 42 13.61 -21.81 7.51
C ASP A 42 13.21 -20.33 7.35
N ASN A 43 11.92 -20.03 7.13
CA ASN A 43 11.42 -18.68 6.82
C ASN A 43 11.98 -18.07 5.54
N LEU A 44 12.51 -18.90 4.64
CA LEU A 44 12.89 -18.49 3.29
C LEU A 44 11.63 -18.20 2.49
N LEU A 45 11.51 -16.99 1.96
CA LEU A 45 10.42 -16.64 1.06
C LEU A 45 10.59 -17.42 -0.24
N ILE A 46 9.56 -18.13 -0.67
CA ILE A 46 9.50 -18.81 -1.95
C ILE A 46 9.19 -17.78 -3.03
N TRP A 47 9.82 -17.92 -4.20
CA TRP A 47 9.56 -17.09 -5.38
C TRP A 47 8.04 -16.96 -5.63
N PRO A 48 7.51 -15.74 -5.75
CA PRO A 48 6.08 -15.49 -5.96
C PRO A 48 5.70 -15.87 -7.40
N GLU A 49 5.33 -17.12 -7.65
CA GLU A 49 4.97 -17.56 -9.00
C GLU A 49 3.84 -16.72 -9.62
N LYS A 50 3.97 -16.43 -10.92
CA LYS A 50 2.96 -15.72 -11.73
C LYS A 50 2.64 -14.31 -11.25
N PHE A 51 3.56 -13.65 -10.55
CA PHE A 51 3.37 -12.27 -10.10
C PHE A 51 3.12 -11.28 -11.27
N GLU A 52 3.54 -11.62 -12.48
CA GLU A 52 3.30 -10.83 -13.69
C GLU A 52 1.81 -10.78 -14.08
N SER A 53 1.00 -11.70 -13.53
CA SER A 53 -0.47 -11.69 -13.65
C SER A 53 -1.18 -10.90 -12.55
N TRP A 54 -0.43 -10.39 -11.57
CA TRP A 54 -0.98 -9.56 -10.51
C TRP A 54 -1.30 -8.14 -11.00
N VAL A 55 -1.82 -7.30 -10.12
CA VAL A 55 -2.22 -5.94 -10.48
C VAL A 55 -0.96 -5.10 -10.71
N PHE A 56 -0.75 -4.66 -11.94
CA PHE A 56 0.33 -3.75 -12.32
C PHE A 56 0.10 -2.35 -11.73
N LEU A 57 1.15 -1.78 -11.13
CA LEU A 57 1.10 -0.48 -10.47
C LEU A 57 1.84 0.62 -11.22
N GLY A 58 2.93 0.28 -11.91
CA GLY A 58 3.74 1.25 -12.62
C GLY A 58 5.07 0.68 -13.10
N THR A 59 5.69 1.40 -14.03
CA THR A 59 7.04 1.11 -14.54
C THR A 59 7.91 2.34 -14.34
N THR A 60 9.15 2.11 -13.95
CA THR A 60 10.22 3.11 -13.86
C THR A 60 11.37 2.68 -14.78
N MET A 61 12.11 3.66 -15.30
CA MET A 61 13.29 3.46 -16.12
C MET A 61 14.44 4.27 -15.51
N GLY A 62 15.63 3.68 -15.42
CA GLY A 62 16.84 4.37 -14.98
C GLY A 62 16.87 4.73 -13.50
N MET A 63 16.06 4.07 -12.66
CA MET A 63 16.10 4.28 -11.21
C MET A 63 17.36 3.66 -10.60
N THR A 64 18.03 4.43 -9.75
CA THR A 64 19.14 4.01 -8.90
C THR A 64 18.71 4.05 -7.43
N TYR A 65 19.38 3.27 -6.57
CA TYR A 65 19.22 3.38 -5.11
C TYR A 65 20.00 4.53 -4.50
N PHE A 66 20.90 5.13 -5.28
CA PHE A 66 21.75 6.24 -4.88
C PHE A 66 21.24 7.53 -5.51
N ASP A 67 21.55 8.64 -4.85
CA ASP A 67 21.22 9.99 -5.31
C ASP A 67 22.13 10.39 -6.48
N GLU A 68 21.94 9.70 -7.61
CA GLU A 68 22.63 9.91 -8.87
C GLU A 68 21.66 10.62 -9.82
N ALA A 69 22.15 11.67 -10.48
CA ALA A 69 21.38 12.33 -11.51
C ALA A 69 21.10 11.35 -12.66
N PRO A 70 19.88 11.31 -13.23
CA PRO A 70 19.58 10.44 -14.36
C PRO A 70 20.55 10.69 -15.52
N ASN A 71 21.12 9.61 -16.07
CA ASN A 71 21.98 9.70 -17.23
C ASN A 71 21.12 9.66 -18.52
N PRO A 72 21.05 10.74 -19.31
CA PRO A 72 20.26 10.73 -20.54
C PRO A 72 20.86 9.83 -21.65
N GLU A 73 22.13 9.46 -21.54
CA GLU A 73 22.82 8.58 -22.50
C GLU A 73 22.73 7.09 -22.13
N ASP A 74 22.31 6.77 -20.91
CA ASP A 74 22.09 5.41 -20.42
C ASP A 74 20.69 5.31 -19.79
N PRO A 75 19.72 4.65 -20.45
CA PRO A 75 18.38 4.52 -19.90
C PRO A 75 18.34 3.70 -18.60
N GLY A 76 19.44 3.04 -18.22
CA GLY A 76 19.53 2.19 -17.05
C GLY A 76 18.60 0.98 -17.15
N LEU A 77 18.12 0.48 -16.00
CA LEU A 77 17.24 -0.69 -15.95
C LEU A 77 15.76 -0.26 -15.96
N MET A 78 14.91 -1.13 -16.52
CA MET A 78 13.46 -0.99 -16.38
C MET A 78 13.00 -1.80 -15.18
N SER A 79 12.11 -1.21 -14.39
CA SER A 79 11.49 -1.87 -13.24
C SER A 79 9.98 -1.77 -13.33
N SER A 80 9.26 -2.87 -13.17
CA SER A 80 7.80 -2.88 -13.12
C SER A 80 7.32 -3.41 -11.78
N VAL A 81 6.38 -2.71 -11.16
CA VAL A 81 5.86 -3.03 -9.83
C VAL A 81 4.46 -3.61 -9.93
N TYR A 82 4.23 -4.68 -9.18
CA TYR A 82 2.99 -5.42 -9.09
C TYR A 82 2.58 -5.60 -7.63
N ILE A 83 1.28 -5.64 -7.37
CA ILE A 83 0.72 -5.96 -6.05
C ILE A 83 -0.24 -7.14 -6.18
N ALA A 84 -0.16 -8.06 -5.22
CA ALA A 84 -1.06 -9.22 -5.18
C ALA A 84 -2.54 -8.80 -5.25
N PRO A 85 -3.38 -9.50 -6.05
CA PRO A 85 -4.77 -9.08 -6.29
C PRO A 85 -5.60 -8.90 -5.02
N GLU A 86 -5.46 -9.79 -4.05
CA GLU A 86 -6.21 -9.74 -2.78
C GLU A 86 -5.81 -8.53 -1.92
N ALA A 87 -4.52 -8.16 -1.96
CA ALA A 87 -4.02 -6.97 -1.28
C ALA A 87 -4.51 -5.69 -1.98
N TYR A 88 -4.56 -5.69 -3.32
CA TYR A 88 -5.13 -4.57 -4.07
C TYR A 88 -6.62 -4.40 -3.82
N GLU A 89 -7.39 -5.49 -3.80
CA GLU A 89 -8.82 -5.47 -3.48
C GLU A 89 -9.07 -4.91 -2.07
N HIS A 90 -8.28 -5.34 -1.09
CA HIS A 90 -8.34 -4.78 0.25
C HIS A 90 -8.04 -3.28 0.25
N PHE A 91 -6.98 -2.86 -0.42
CA PHE A 91 -6.62 -1.45 -0.53
C PHE A 91 -7.72 -0.61 -1.22
N GLU A 92 -8.33 -1.12 -2.29
CA GLU A 92 -9.47 -0.48 -2.95
C GLU A 92 -10.68 -0.32 -2.01
N LYS A 93 -10.91 -1.28 -1.11
CA LYS A 93 -12.04 -1.23 -0.19
C LYS A 93 -11.80 -0.30 1.01
N TYR A 94 -10.61 -0.35 1.60
CA TYR A 94 -10.33 0.27 2.90
C TYR A 94 -9.35 1.46 2.81
N GLY A 95 -8.60 1.57 1.71
CA GLY A 95 -7.60 2.60 1.50
C GLY A 95 -6.40 2.45 2.45
N GLU A 96 -6.04 1.21 2.77
CA GLU A 96 -4.87 0.83 3.58
C GLU A 96 -4.33 -0.52 3.09
N PHE A 97 -3.05 -0.81 3.32
CA PHE A 97 -2.49 -2.13 3.03
C PHE A 97 -2.68 -3.06 4.22
N ALA A 98 -3.32 -4.20 4.01
CA ALA A 98 -3.47 -5.23 5.02
C ALA A 98 -2.12 -5.88 5.38
N ASP A 99 -2.00 -6.39 6.61
CA ASP A 99 -0.91 -7.31 6.95
C ASP A 99 -0.92 -8.50 5.98
N GLY A 100 0.26 -8.93 5.54
CA GLY A 100 0.42 -9.95 4.49
C GLY A 100 0.37 -9.41 3.06
N THR A 101 0.26 -8.08 2.86
CA THR A 101 0.41 -7.47 1.53
C THR A 101 1.78 -7.76 0.94
N VAL A 102 1.81 -8.11 -0.35
CA VAL A 102 3.04 -8.42 -1.10
C VAL A 102 3.09 -7.55 -2.36
N PHE A 103 4.20 -6.84 -2.51
CA PHE A 103 4.58 -6.17 -3.75
C PHE A 103 5.76 -6.90 -4.38
N VAL A 104 5.76 -6.99 -5.71
CA VAL A 104 6.89 -7.50 -6.48
C VAL A 104 7.34 -6.43 -7.45
N LYS A 105 8.61 -6.07 -7.40
CA LYS A 105 9.27 -5.25 -8.41
C LYS A 105 10.14 -6.17 -9.27
N SER A 106 9.77 -6.35 -10.52
CA SER A 106 10.59 -7.02 -11.52
C SER A 106 11.58 -6.04 -12.12
N VAL A 107 12.86 -6.43 -12.17
CA VAL A 107 13.96 -5.63 -12.72
C VAL A 107 14.42 -6.31 -14.00
N LYS A 108 14.43 -5.55 -15.10
CA LYS A 108 14.75 -6.04 -16.44
C LYS A 108 15.78 -5.17 -17.13
N GLU A 109 16.50 -5.78 -18.06
CA GLU A 109 17.35 -5.06 -19.00
C GLU A 109 16.51 -4.08 -19.82
N THR A 110 17.19 -3.06 -20.34
CA THR A 110 16.62 -2.12 -21.30
C THR A 110 17.23 -2.36 -22.68
N LEU A 111 16.39 -2.69 -23.64
CA LEU A 111 16.76 -2.83 -25.05
C LEU A 111 16.51 -1.50 -25.76
N THR A 112 17.49 -1.04 -26.52
CA THR A 112 17.37 0.17 -27.35
C THR A 112 17.17 -0.23 -28.79
N GLU A 113 15.93 -0.13 -29.29
CA GLU A 113 15.56 -0.58 -30.63
C GLU A 113 14.58 0.40 -31.27
N GLY A 114 14.62 0.57 -32.59
CA GLY A 114 13.60 1.35 -33.32
C GLY A 114 13.36 2.80 -32.84
N GLY A 115 14.33 3.41 -32.15
CA GLY A 115 14.20 4.76 -31.56
C GLY A 115 13.47 4.81 -30.22
N GLY A 116 13.31 3.68 -29.52
CA GLY A 116 12.71 3.61 -28.19
C GLY A 116 13.42 2.62 -27.27
N PHE A 117 12.85 2.46 -26.07
CA PHE A 117 13.32 1.55 -25.04
C PHE A 117 12.29 0.46 -24.77
N PHE A 118 12.74 -0.79 -24.70
CA PHE A 118 11.90 -1.97 -24.51
C PHE A 118 12.44 -2.81 -23.36
N MET A 119 11.55 -3.50 -22.64
CA MET A 119 11.97 -4.44 -21.62
C MET A 119 12.66 -5.65 -22.27
N GLY A 120 13.88 -5.94 -21.82
CA GLY A 120 14.65 -7.12 -22.17
C GLY A 120 14.47 -8.25 -21.17
N ASP A 121 15.55 -9.00 -20.97
CA ASP A 121 15.56 -10.15 -20.08
C ASP A 121 15.40 -9.73 -18.61
N GLU A 122 14.81 -10.63 -17.81
CA GLU A 122 14.64 -10.42 -16.38
C GLU A 122 15.95 -10.69 -15.63
N LEU A 123 16.37 -9.71 -14.84
CA LEU A 123 17.57 -9.76 -14.02
C LEU A 123 17.28 -10.26 -12.60
N GLY A 124 16.03 -10.13 -12.16
CA GLY A 124 15.57 -10.58 -10.86
C GLY A 124 14.32 -9.84 -10.41
N ILE A 125 13.91 -10.14 -9.19
CA ILE A 125 12.81 -9.45 -8.52
C ILE A 125 13.21 -9.00 -7.11
N GLU A 126 12.52 -7.98 -6.65
CA GLU A 126 12.55 -7.50 -5.27
C GLU A 126 11.13 -7.63 -4.73
N VAL A 127 11.00 -8.27 -3.57
CA VAL A 127 9.70 -8.48 -2.93
C VAL A 127 9.64 -7.65 -1.66
N HIS A 128 8.63 -6.80 -1.55
CA HIS A 128 8.37 -5.97 -0.37
C HIS A 128 7.10 -6.49 0.32
N ILE A 129 7.22 -6.90 1.58
CA ILE A 129 6.14 -7.55 2.32
C ILE A 129 5.80 -6.76 3.57
N LYS A 130 4.51 -6.49 3.78
CA LYS A 130 3.96 -6.07 5.08
C LYS A 130 3.69 -7.30 5.93
N ASP A 131 4.35 -7.45 7.07
CA ASP A 131 4.01 -8.47 8.06
C ASP A 131 4.46 -8.02 9.45
N SER A 132 3.56 -7.32 10.17
CA SER A 132 3.86 -6.76 11.49
C SER A 132 4.30 -7.79 12.53
N LYS A 133 3.86 -9.06 12.39
CA LYS A 133 4.25 -10.14 13.30
C LYS A 133 5.65 -10.65 13.02
N ARG A 134 6.04 -10.69 11.73
CA ARG A 134 7.37 -11.15 11.30
C ARG A 134 8.42 -10.06 11.48
N PHE A 135 8.03 -8.79 11.31
CA PHE A 135 8.90 -7.62 11.36
C PHE A 135 8.36 -6.61 12.38
N PRO A 136 8.52 -6.90 13.69
CA PRO A 136 7.91 -6.10 14.74
C PRO A 136 8.49 -4.69 14.86
N LYS A 137 9.66 -4.42 14.26
CA LYS A 137 10.30 -3.10 14.36
C LYS A 137 9.65 -2.10 13.40
N ASN A 138 9.46 -2.50 12.14
CA ASN A 138 9.06 -1.57 11.07
C ASN A 138 7.78 -1.99 10.34
N GLY A 139 7.26 -3.19 10.61
CA GLY A 139 6.08 -3.76 9.95
C GLY A 139 6.33 -4.31 8.55
N TYR A 140 7.49 -4.04 7.96
CA TYR A 140 7.83 -4.37 6.58
C TYR A 140 9.24 -4.93 6.44
N ASN A 141 9.49 -5.68 5.38
CA ASN A 141 10.84 -6.04 4.96
C ASN A 141 10.94 -6.39 3.46
N PHE A 142 12.18 -6.49 2.99
CA PHE A 142 12.54 -6.74 1.60
C PHE A 142 13.24 -8.10 1.44
N TYR A 143 13.05 -8.67 0.25
CA TYR A 143 13.66 -9.90 -0.21
C TYR A 143 14.17 -9.69 -1.63
N PHE A 144 15.37 -10.19 -1.93
CA PHE A 144 15.98 -10.07 -3.25
C PHE A 144 16.15 -11.44 -3.88
N PHE A 145 15.65 -11.61 -5.10
CA PHE A 145 15.83 -12.81 -5.89
C PHE A 145 16.55 -12.44 -7.20
N PRO A 146 17.86 -12.70 -7.30
CA PRO A 146 18.51 -12.76 -8.60
C PRO A 146 17.80 -13.74 -9.54
N ALA A 147 17.85 -13.49 -10.84
CA ALA A 147 17.25 -14.37 -11.84
C ALA A 147 17.62 -15.84 -11.61
N GLY A 148 16.59 -16.71 -11.60
CA GLY A 148 16.75 -18.14 -11.39
C GLY A 148 16.82 -18.61 -9.93
N GLN A 149 16.81 -17.71 -8.94
CA GLN A 149 16.65 -18.12 -7.54
C GLN A 149 15.21 -18.54 -7.23
N LYS A 150 15.08 -19.54 -6.35
CA LYS A 150 13.78 -20.08 -5.93
C LYS A 150 13.32 -19.59 -4.57
N THR A 151 14.27 -19.18 -3.74
CA THR A 151 14.05 -18.78 -2.35
C THR A 151 14.95 -17.60 -2.00
N ALA A 152 14.50 -16.74 -1.08
CA ALA A 152 15.30 -15.64 -0.55
C ALA A 152 15.11 -15.48 0.96
N GLU A 153 16.18 -15.06 1.63
CA GLU A 153 16.15 -14.63 3.03
C GLU A 153 15.61 -13.19 3.14
N ALA A 154 15.00 -12.89 4.28
CA ALA A 154 14.65 -11.51 4.61
C ALA A 154 15.93 -10.70 4.84
N MET A 155 15.96 -9.46 4.40
CA MET A 155 17.04 -8.55 4.80
C MET A 155 17.00 -8.27 6.32
N PRO A 156 18.11 -7.82 6.93
CA PRO A 156 18.08 -7.32 8.32
C PRO A 156 17.03 -6.21 8.49
N GLU A 157 16.29 -6.15 9.61
CA GLU A 157 15.22 -5.14 9.79
C GLU A 157 15.74 -3.68 9.79
N ASP A 158 17.02 -3.43 10.01
CA ASP A 158 17.65 -2.11 9.95
C ASP A 158 18.38 -1.83 8.62
N ASN A 159 17.98 -2.53 7.55
CA ASN A 159 18.56 -2.32 6.23
C ASN A 159 18.19 -0.96 5.61
N ILE A 160 19.00 -0.56 4.62
CA ILE A 160 18.86 0.72 3.91
C ILE A 160 17.55 0.86 3.12
N CYS A 161 16.98 -0.24 2.63
CA CYS A 161 15.72 -0.21 1.88
C CYS A 161 14.57 0.18 2.80
N VAL A 162 14.51 -0.38 4.00
CA VAL A 162 13.49 -0.01 5.00
C VAL A 162 13.61 1.46 5.37
N SER A 163 14.80 1.93 5.76
CA SER A 163 14.95 3.34 6.17
C SER A 163 14.64 4.32 5.03
N CYS A 164 15.08 4.01 3.80
CA CYS A 164 14.78 4.85 2.64
C CYS A 164 13.28 4.92 2.35
N HIS A 165 12.58 3.78 2.43
CA HIS A 165 11.14 3.72 2.24
C HIS A 165 10.38 4.46 3.35
N GLU A 166 10.76 4.32 4.61
CA GLU A 166 10.14 5.06 5.72
C GLU A 166 10.27 6.57 5.56
N GLU A 167 11.41 7.04 5.07
CA GLU A 167 11.69 8.47 4.93
C GLU A 167 11.02 9.09 3.69
N ASN A 168 10.94 8.37 2.58
CA ASN A 168 10.62 8.96 1.26
C ASN A 168 9.31 8.47 0.63
N ALA A 169 8.70 7.39 1.14
CA ALA A 169 7.43 6.90 0.63
C ALA A 169 6.28 7.84 0.96
N ALA A 170 5.36 8.06 0.01
CA ALA A 170 4.20 8.91 0.26
C ALA A 170 3.13 8.26 1.17
N PHE A 171 3.09 6.93 1.26
CA PHE A 171 2.07 6.24 2.06
C PHE A 171 2.55 4.87 2.54
N ASP A 172 2.51 4.64 3.85
CA ASP A 172 2.67 3.32 4.49
C ASP A 172 3.91 2.54 3.99
N ASN A 173 5.08 3.20 3.98
CA ASN A 173 6.38 2.67 3.51
C ASN A 173 6.38 2.20 2.03
N VAL A 174 5.41 2.63 1.23
CA VAL A 174 5.28 2.32 -0.20
C VAL A 174 5.30 3.61 -1.02
N PHE A 175 6.11 3.65 -2.08
CA PHE A 175 6.24 4.81 -2.99
C PHE A 175 5.00 5.04 -3.87
N THR A 176 3.83 5.18 -3.26
CA THR A 176 2.53 5.32 -3.92
C THR A 176 2.43 6.56 -4.81
N GLN A 177 3.27 7.58 -4.60
CA GLN A 177 3.38 8.74 -5.49
C GLN A 177 3.73 8.36 -6.94
N PHE A 178 4.34 7.19 -7.16
CA PHE A 178 4.72 6.67 -8.48
C PHE A 178 3.79 5.57 -9.00
N TYR A 179 2.72 5.23 -8.27
CA TYR A 179 1.76 4.18 -8.64
C TYR A 179 0.39 4.80 -8.94
N PRO A 180 0.09 5.19 -10.20
CA PRO A 180 -1.12 5.94 -10.53
C PRO A 180 -2.44 5.32 -10.06
N PRO A 181 -2.66 3.99 -10.12
CA PRO A 181 -3.91 3.39 -9.62
C PRO A 181 -4.11 3.63 -8.13
N ILE A 182 -3.06 3.43 -7.32
CA ILE A 182 -3.08 3.62 -5.87
C ILE A 182 -3.18 5.10 -5.51
N ARG A 183 -2.35 5.95 -6.15
CA ARG A 183 -2.35 7.40 -5.91
C ARG A 183 -3.74 8.02 -6.12
N LYS A 184 -4.39 7.67 -7.23
CA LYS A 184 -5.75 8.14 -7.56
C LYS A 184 -6.75 7.76 -6.46
N LYS A 185 -6.67 6.55 -5.91
CA LYS A 185 -7.55 6.10 -4.83
C LYS A 185 -7.34 6.90 -3.55
N LEU A 186 -6.08 7.16 -3.17
CA LEU A 186 -5.76 7.97 -2.00
C LEU A 186 -6.28 9.42 -2.14
N GLU A 187 -6.08 10.03 -3.30
CA GLU A 187 -6.60 11.38 -3.59
C GLU A 187 -8.13 11.47 -3.45
N GLN A 188 -8.87 10.46 -3.91
CA GLN A 188 -10.33 10.40 -3.77
C GLN A 188 -10.79 10.26 -2.31
N LYS A 189 -10.06 9.50 -1.49
CA LYS A 189 -10.36 9.36 -0.06
C LYS A 189 -10.20 10.69 0.67
N HIS A 190 -9.18 11.47 0.32
CA HIS A 190 -8.95 12.79 0.91
C HIS A 190 -9.99 13.83 0.47
N SER A 191 -10.43 13.82 -0.79
CA SER A 191 -11.45 14.78 -1.27
C SER A 191 -12.88 14.45 -0.81
N GLY A 192 -13.16 13.20 -0.45
CA GLY A 192 -14.46 12.78 0.09
C GLY A 192 -14.64 13.00 1.59
N SER A 193 -13.64 13.57 2.28
CA SER A 193 -13.66 13.85 3.72
C SER A 193 -13.85 15.34 4.09
N GLU A 194 -14.08 16.20 3.09
CA GLU A 194 -14.39 17.64 3.27
C GLU A 194 -15.89 17.94 3.23
#